data_AF-A0A8T0ENP4-F1
#
_entry.id   AF-A0A8T0ENP4-F1
#
_cell.length_a   1.000
_cell.length_b   1.000
_cell.length_c   1.000
_cell.angle_alpha   90.00
_cell.angle_beta   90.00
_cell.angle_gamma   90.00
#
_symmetry.space_group_name_H-M   'P 1'
#
loop_
_entity.id
_entity.type
_entity.pdbx_description
1 polymer ?
#
loop_
_entity_poly.entity_id
_entity_poly.type
_entity_poly.pdbx_seq_one_letter_code
_entity_poly.pdbx_strand_id
1 'polypeptide(L)'
;MNTLAIFVVSLVILGLCSADDEKTTRNEEIALSFYKCVACGGDKVLKAYEKCRDLKSGNTKNITEECVAKELPEEVIEGDKRWKYYCENPAMISKVYECFYDYYKTLTDEDKASILKFQECANDVKAKYCK
;
A
#
# COMPACT_ATOMS: atom_id res chain seq x y z
N MET A 1 -41.58 -24.63 -37.19
CA MET A 1 -41.61 -23.16 -37.37
C MET A 1 -42.37 -22.59 -36.19
N ASN A 2 -41.88 -21.75 -35.28
CA ASN A 2 -40.63 -21.01 -35.07
C ASN A 2 -40.51 -20.87 -33.53
N THR A 3 -39.47 -21.36 -32.87
CA THR A 3 -38.23 -20.63 -32.53
C THR A 3 -38.48 -19.24 -31.93
N LEU A 4 -38.68 -19.16 -30.60
CA LEU A 4 -38.57 -17.91 -29.81
C LEU A 4 -38.40 -18.28 -28.33
N ALA A 5 -37.21 -18.74 -27.96
CA ALA A 5 -36.81 -18.91 -26.56
C ALA A 5 -35.28 -18.85 -26.46
N ILE A 6 -34.68 -17.71 -26.78
CA ILE A 6 -33.21 -17.55 -26.70
C ILE A 6 -32.88 -16.16 -26.13
N PHE A 7 -32.34 -16.22 -24.91
CA PHE A 7 -31.33 -15.35 -24.30
C PHE A 7 -31.72 -13.92 -23.89
N VAL A 8 -32.11 -13.79 -22.63
CA VAL A 8 -31.75 -12.62 -21.80
C VAL A 8 -31.14 -13.11 -20.49
N VAL A 9 -30.00 -13.81 -20.56
CA VAL A 9 -29.19 -14.17 -19.38
C VAL A 9 -27.71 -14.03 -19.75
N SER A 10 -27.23 -12.81 -20.06
CA SER A 10 -25.79 -12.60 -20.32
C SER A 10 -25.31 -11.17 -20.05
N LEU A 11 -25.86 -10.47 -19.04
CA LEU A 11 -25.40 -9.10 -18.71
C LEU A 11 -25.07 -8.85 -17.23
N VAL A 12 -25.03 -9.89 -16.39
CA VAL A 12 -24.72 -9.75 -14.95
C VAL A 12 -23.29 -10.14 -14.59
N ILE A 13 -22.51 -10.72 -15.51
CA ILE A 13 -21.19 -11.29 -15.16
C ILE A 13 -20.02 -10.31 -15.43
N LEU A 14 -20.21 -9.22 -16.16
CA LEU A 14 -19.13 -8.25 -16.42
C LEU A 14 -18.99 -7.13 -15.38
N GLY A 15 -19.90 -7.02 -14.41
CA GLY A 15 -19.87 -5.95 -13.40
C GLY A 15 -19.07 -6.26 -12.13
N LEU A 16 -18.65 -7.52 -11.92
CA LEU A 16 -17.98 -7.93 -10.68
C LEU A 16 -16.45 -7.89 -10.77
N CYS A 17 -15.87 -8.02 -11.98
CA CYS A 17 -14.41 -7.93 -12.15
C CYS A 17 -13.91 -6.48 -12.10
N SER A 18 -14.67 -5.52 -12.64
CA SER A 18 -14.28 -4.10 -12.67
C SER A 18 -14.40 -3.39 -11.32
N ALA A 19 -15.26 -3.88 -10.42
CA ALA A 19 -15.43 -3.27 -9.10
C ALA A 19 -14.24 -3.54 -8.15
N ASP A 20 -13.61 -4.71 -8.26
CA ASP A 20 -12.44 -5.05 -7.44
C ASP A 20 -11.18 -4.34 -7.95
N ASP A 21 -11.03 -4.19 -9.27
CA ASP A 21 -9.94 -3.44 -9.90
C ASP A 21 -10.02 -1.94 -9.58
N GLU A 22 -11.22 -1.35 -9.64
CA GLU A 22 -11.42 0.08 -9.32
C GLU A 22 -11.16 0.39 -7.83
N LYS A 23 -11.57 -0.52 -6.93
CA LYS A 23 -11.31 -0.41 -5.49
C LYS A 23 -9.83 -0.53 -5.16
N THR A 24 -9.12 -1.42 -5.83
CA THR A 24 -7.69 -1.64 -5.64
C THR A 24 -6.89 -0.41 -6.10
N THR A 25 -7.21 0.11 -7.28
CA THR A 25 -6.60 1.33 -7.83
C THR A 25 -6.77 2.53 -6.89
N ARG A 26 -7.98 2.73 -6.36
CA ARG A 26 -8.25 3.83 -5.41
C ARG A 26 -7.47 3.69 -4.11
N ASN A 27 -7.33 2.48 -3.58
CA ASN A 27 -6.56 2.25 -2.35
C ASN A 27 -5.07 2.51 -2.57
N GLU A 28 -4.55 2.14 -3.74
CA GLU A 28 -3.19 2.42 -4.15
C GLU A 28 -2.93 3.93 -4.25
N GLU A 29 -3.80 4.70 -4.90
CA GLU A 29 -3.69 6.16 -4.99
C GLU A 29 -3.70 6.83 -3.60
N ILE A 30 -4.56 6.36 -2.70
CA ILE A 30 -4.62 6.86 -1.32
C ILE A 30 -3.31 6.56 -0.58
N ALA A 31 -2.76 5.35 -0.75
CA ALA A 31 -1.50 4.95 -0.14
C ALA A 31 -0.34 5.78 -0.72
N LEU A 32 -0.26 5.92 -2.04
CA LEU A 32 0.73 6.72 -2.75
C LEU A 32 0.73 8.17 -2.25
N SER A 33 -0.44 8.80 -2.19
CA SER A 33 -0.60 10.18 -1.71
C SER A 33 -0.09 10.34 -0.27
N PHE A 34 -0.45 9.41 0.61
CA PHE A 34 0.03 9.42 2.00
C PHE A 34 1.54 9.25 2.10
N TYR A 35 2.11 8.23 1.46
CA TYR A 35 3.56 7.97 1.53
C TYR A 35 4.38 9.08 0.86
N LYS A 36 3.86 9.70 -0.20
CA LYS A 36 4.47 10.92 -0.78
C LYS A 36 4.50 12.06 0.22
N CYS A 37 3.39 12.29 0.94
CA CYS A 37 3.39 13.28 2.03
C CYS A 37 4.41 12.94 3.12
N VAL A 38 4.52 11.67 3.54
CA VAL A 38 5.53 11.26 4.53
C VAL A 38 6.95 11.52 4.02
N ALA A 39 7.24 11.11 2.79
CA ALA A 39 8.55 11.24 2.17
C ALA A 39 8.96 12.72 1.98
N CYS A 40 8.01 13.58 1.59
CA CYS A 40 8.28 14.99 1.28
C CYS A 40 7.96 15.95 2.44
N GLY A 41 7.32 15.49 3.52
CA GLY A 41 6.79 16.33 4.60
C GLY A 41 7.83 16.79 5.63
N GLY A 42 9.09 16.34 5.49
CA GLY A 42 10.20 16.66 6.38
C GLY A 42 10.17 15.90 7.71
N ASP A 43 11.18 16.15 8.55
CA ASP A 43 11.49 15.40 9.78
C ASP A 43 10.30 15.16 10.71
N LYS A 44 9.42 16.14 10.88
CA LYS A 44 8.30 16.01 11.84
C LYS A 44 7.31 14.94 11.39
N VAL A 45 7.02 14.88 10.10
CA VAL A 45 6.08 13.89 9.53
C VAL A 45 6.75 12.53 9.52
N LEU A 46 8.02 12.48 9.09
CA LEU A 46 8.78 11.25 9.05
C LEU A 46 8.92 10.62 10.45
N LYS A 47 9.37 11.36 11.46
CA LYS A 47 9.49 10.86 12.84
C LYS A 47 8.16 10.38 13.42
N ALA A 48 7.05 11.00 13.06
CA ALA A 48 5.72 10.55 13.49
C ALA A 48 5.34 9.23 12.82
N TYR A 49 5.59 9.12 11.51
CA TYR A 49 5.37 7.89 10.75
C TYR A 49 6.27 6.73 11.23
N GLU A 50 7.55 6.97 11.52
CA GLU A 50 8.46 5.91 11.97
C GLU A 50 8.03 5.28 13.30
N LYS A 51 7.46 6.08 14.21
CA LYS A 51 6.82 5.55 15.44
C LYS A 51 5.66 4.60 15.12
N CYS A 52 4.89 4.88 14.07
CA CYS A 52 3.84 3.97 13.63
C CYS A 52 4.45 2.69 13.03
N ARG A 53 5.53 2.81 12.24
CA ARG A 53 6.25 1.66 11.65
C ARG A 53 6.72 0.69 12.74
N ASP A 54 7.07 1.19 13.92
CA ASP A 54 7.49 0.36 15.05
C ASP A 54 6.40 -0.58 15.59
N LEU A 55 5.12 -0.28 15.35
CA LEU A 55 3.98 -1.11 15.76
C LEU A 55 3.82 -2.39 14.93
N LYS A 56 4.46 -2.46 13.76
CA LYS A 56 4.47 -3.66 12.92
C LYS A 56 5.23 -4.79 13.62
N SER A 57 4.79 -6.03 13.43
CA SER A 57 5.53 -7.22 13.85
C SER A 57 6.91 -7.29 13.18
N GLY A 58 7.85 -8.02 13.79
CA GLY A 58 9.17 -8.24 13.20
C GLY A 58 9.11 -8.88 11.80
N ASN A 59 8.21 -9.85 11.62
CA ASN A 59 7.97 -10.50 10.33
C ASN A 59 7.52 -9.48 9.25
N THR A 60 6.52 -8.66 9.59
CA THR A 60 6.01 -7.63 8.67
C THR A 60 7.07 -6.60 8.31
N LYS A 61 7.93 -6.22 9.27
CA LYS A 61 9.08 -5.33 9.03
C LYS A 61 10.05 -5.97 8.05
N ASN A 62 10.45 -7.22 8.29
CA ASN A 62 11.39 -7.94 7.40
C ASN A 62 10.86 -8.03 5.97
N ILE A 63 9.60 -8.44 5.78
CA ILE A 63 8.97 -8.49 4.45
C ILE A 63 8.96 -7.11 3.78
N THR A 64 8.68 -6.04 4.54
CA THR A 64 8.74 -4.67 4.01
C THR A 64 10.16 -4.35 3.51
N GLU A 65 11.19 -4.70 4.28
CA GLU A 65 12.59 -4.45 3.90
C GLU A 65 13.04 -5.30 2.70
N GLU A 66 12.58 -6.55 2.59
CA GLU A 66 12.80 -7.40 1.42
C GLU A 66 12.19 -6.78 0.15
N CYS A 67 10.95 -6.27 0.24
CA CYS A 67 10.31 -5.58 -0.86
C CYS A 67 11.01 -4.28 -1.24
N VAL A 68 11.50 -3.53 -0.25
CA VAL A 68 12.33 -2.34 -0.52
C VAL A 68 13.60 -2.73 -1.26
N ALA A 69 14.31 -3.77 -0.82
CA ALA A 69 15.55 -4.20 -1.44
C ALA A 69 15.36 -4.77 -2.86
N LYS A 70 14.19 -5.34 -3.14
CA LYS A 70 13.81 -5.83 -4.47
C LYS A 70 13.54 -4.69 -5.45
N GLU A 71 12.85 -3.65 -5.01
CA GLU A 71 12.34 -2.61 -5.91
C GLU A 71 13.25 -1.38 -5.99
N LEU A 72 14.04 -1.09 -4.95
CA LEU A 72 14.90 0.10 -4.92
C LEU A 72 16.36 -0.22 -5.29
N PRO A 73 17.07 0.75 -5.91
CA PRO A 73 18.52 0.68 -6.05
C PRO A 73 19.21 0.57 -4.69
N GLU A 74 20.28 -0.22 -4.60
CA GLU A 74 20.99 -0.52 -3.36
C GLU A 74 21.47 0.76 -2.64
N GLU A 75 21.91 1.75 -3.40
CA GLU A 75 22.44 3.02 -2.91
C GLU A 75 21.43 3.88 -2.12
N VAL A 76 20.12 3.60 -2.26
CA VAL A 76 19.02 4.35 -1.61
C VAL A 76 18.23 3.51 -0.62
N ILE A 77 18.60 2.26 -0.35
CA ILE A 77 17.86 1.41 0.60
C ILE A 77 17.97 1.98 2.02
N GLU A 78 19.09 2.56 2.42
CA GLU A 78 19.32 2.90 3.83
C GLU A 78 18.93 4.33 4.25
N GLY A 79 18.30 4.42 5.43
CA GLY A 79 18.08 5.67 6.16
C GLY A 79 17.32 6.75 5.38
N ASP A 80 17.74 8.00 5.56
CA ASP A 80 17.09 9.18 4.97
C ASP A 80 17.14 9.21 3.44
N LYS A 81 18.10 8.49 2.83
CA LYS A 81 18.21 8.39 1.36
C LYS A 81 16.97 7.74 0.76
N ARG A 82 16.40 6.73 1.43
CA ARG A 82 15.18 6.06 1.01
C ARG A 82 14.01 7.03 0.89
N TRP A 83 13.80 7.84 1.92
CA TRP A 83 12.71 8.80 1.97
C TRP A 83 12.88 9.92 0.95
N LYS A 84 14.10 10.43 0.79
CA LYS A 84 14.40 11.39 -0.28
C LYS A 84 14.11 10.78 -1.66
N TYR A 85 14.54 9.55 -1.89
CA TYR A 85 14.30 8.86 -3.16
C TYR A 85 12.81 8.67 -3.45
N TYR A 86 12.01 8.29 -2.46
CA TYR A 86 10.56 8.20 -2.61
C TYR A 86 9.90 9.55 -2.90
N CYS A 87 10.40 10.64 -2.31
CA CYS A 87 9.86 11.97 -2.59
C CYS A 87 10.10 12.37 -4.06
N GLU A 88 11.28 12.05 -4.59
CA GLU A 88 11.68 12.31 -5.98
C GLU A 88 11.05 11.32 -6.97
N ASN A 89 10.76 10.09 -6.53
CA ASN A 89 10.29 8.97 -7.35
C ASN A 89 9.06 8.28 -6.72
N PRO A 90 7.90 8.96 -6.60
CA PRO A 90 6.76 8.44 -5.85
C PRO A 90 6.20 7.13 -6.41
N ALA A 91 6.34 6.86 -7.72
CA ALA A 91 5.90 5.60 -8.33
C ALA A 91 6.61 4.36 -7.73
N MET A 92 7.79 4.54 -7.11
CA MET A 92 8.50 3.44 -6.45
C MET A 92 7.82 3.00 -5.16
N ILE A 93 7.01 3.86 -4.54
CA ILE A 93 6.17 3.50 -3.40
C ILE A 93 5.15 2.44 -3.82
N SER A 94 4.49 2.63 -4.97
CA SER A 94 3.52 1.66 -5.50
C SER A 94 4.14 0.29 -5.69
N LYS A 95 5.33 0.22 -6.30
CA LYS A 95 6.03 -1.06 -6.51
C LYS A 95 6.34 -1.81 -5.21
N VAL A 96 6.82 -1.08 -4.19
CA VAL A 96 7.08 -1.66 -2.87
C VAL A 96 5.78 -2.12 -2.20
N TYR A 97 4.69 -1.36 -2.38
CA TYR A 97 3.37 -1.72 -1.88
C TYR A 97 2.81 -2.99 -2.57
N GLU A 98 2.90 -3.07 -3.89
CA GLU A 98 2.50 -4.25 -4.68
C GLU A 98 3.27 -5.50 -4.22
N CYS A 99 4.60 -5.39 -4.10
CA CYS A 99 5.42 -6.46 -3.56
C CYS A 99 4.92 -6.90 -2.18
N PHE A 100 4.68 -5.96 -1.26
CA PHE A 100 4.21 -6.28 0.08
C PHE A 100 2.81 -6.93 0.06
N TYR A 101 1.93 -6.50 -0.85
CA TYR A 101 0.59 -7.04 -0.99
C TYR A 101 0.59 -8.52 -1.40
N ASP A 102 1.55 -8.94 -2.23
CA ASP A 102 1.73 -10.36 -2.56
C ASP A 102 2.02 -11.21 -1.30
N TYR A 103 2.83 -10.68 -0.39
CA TYR A 103 3.12 -11.32 0.90
C TYR A 103 2.00 -11.16 1.93
N TYR A 104 1.12 -10.17 1.79
CA TYR A 104 0.05 -9.93 2.78
C TYR A 104 -0.84 -11.17 2.99
N LYS A 105 -1.02 -11.97 1.94
CA LYS A 105 -1.79 -13.22 1.99
C LYS A 105 -1.11 -14.33 2.82
N THR A 106 0.20 -14.28 2.98
CA THR A 106 0.99 -15.26 3.75
C THR A 106 1.14 -14.89 5.22
N LEU A 107 0.65 -13.71 5.63
CA LEU A 107 0.77 -13.22 7.00
C LEU A 107 -0.15 -13.96 7.98
N THR A 108 0.36 -14.15 9.19
CA THR A 108 -0.42 -14.67 10.31
C THR A 108 -1.46 -13.65 10.78
N ASP A 109 -2.42 -14.09 11.60
CA ASP A 109 -3.41 -13.17 12.18
C ASP A 109 -2.77 -12.15 13.14
N GLU A 110 -1.69 -12.54 13.83
CA GLU A 110 -0.91 -11.64 14.68
C GLU A 110 -0.23 -10.55 13.84
N ASP A 111 0.36 -10.92 12.70
CA ASP A 111 0.96 -9.98 11.76
C ASP A 111 -0.08 -8.99 11.24
N LYS A 112 -1.24 -9.49 10.80
CA LYS A 112 -2.36 -8.65 10.34
C LYS A 112 -2.87 -7.71 11.42
N ALA A 113 -2.99 -8.18 12.66
CA ALA A 113 -3.37 -7.33 13.80
C ALA A 113 -2.33 -6.22 14.05
N SER A 114 -1.03 -6.50 13.90
CA SER A 114 0.01 -5.48 13.99
C SER A 114 -0.08 -4.45 12.85
N ILE A 115 -0.45 -4.89 11.64
CA ILE A 115 -0.68 -4.00 10.49
C ILE A 115 -1.87 -3.08 10.73
N LEU A 116 -2.96 -3.58 11.33
CA LEU A 116 -4.11 -2.74 11.68
C LEU A 116 -3.71 -1.63 12.66
N LYS A 117 -2.94 -1.94 13.72
CA LYS A 117 -2.41 -0.93 14.64
C LYS A 117 -1.51 0.10 13.94
N PHE A 118 -0.67 -0.37 13.02
CA PHE A 118 0.12 0.51 12.17
C PHE A 118 -0.76 1.44 11.32
N GLN A 119 -1.82 0.90 10.68
CA GLN A 119 -2.73 1.66 9.83
C GLN A 119 -3.50 2.72 10.62
N GLU A 120 -3.99 2.39 11.80
CA GLU A 120 -4.63 3.35 12.72
C GLU A 120 -3.68 4.50 13.05
N CYS A 121 -2.46 4.21 13.49
CA CYS A 121 -1.44 5.22 13.78
C CYS A 121 -1.09 6.05 12.53
N ALA A 122 -0.92 5.41 11.38
CA ALA A 122 -0.58 6.09 10.13
C ALA A 122 -1.71 7.03 9.66
N ASN A 123 -2.98 6.66 9.90
CA ASN A 123 -4.12 7.53 9.64
C ASN A 123 -4.11 8.78 10.52
N ASP A 124 -3.70 8.66 11.80
CA ASP A 124 -3.53 9.83 12.66
C ASP A 124 -2.41 10.76 12.16
N VAL A 125 -1.29 10.18 11.70
CA VAL A 125 -0.22 10.95 11.04
C VAL A 125 -0.73 11.65 9.80
N LYS A 126 -1.48 10.94 8.94
CA LYS A 126 -2.10 11.51 7.75
C LYS A 126 -2.99 12.69 8.12
N ALA A 127 -3.96 12.50 9.02
CA ALA A 127 -4.90 13.54 9.41
C ALA A 127 -4.19 14.78 9.99
N LYS A 128 -3.08 14.58 10.71
CA LYS A 128 -2.34 15.66 11.36
C LYS A 128 -1.40 16.43 10.41
N TYR A 129 -0.79 15.75 9.44
CA TYR A 129 0.31 16.31 8.67
C TYR A 129 0.07 16.37 7.15
N CYS A 130 -0.80 15.50 6.62
CA CYS A 130 -1.03 15.31 5.20
C CYS A 130 -2.43 15.80 4.83
N LYS A 131 -2.51 17.02 4.29
CA LYS A 131 -3.75 17.66 3.84
C LYS A 131 -4.09 17.29 2.41
#